data_AF-A0AA97M3F4-F1
#
_entry.id   AF-A0AA97M3F4-F1
#
_cell.length_a   1.000
_cell.length_b   1.000
_cell.length_c   1.000
_cell.angle_alpha   90.00
_cell.angle_beta   90.00
_cell.angle_gamma   90.00
#
_symmetry.space_group_name_H-M   'P 1'
#
loop_
_entity.id
_entity.type
_entity.pdbx_description
1 polymer ?
#
loop_
_entity_poly.entity_id
_entity_poly.type
_entity_poly.pdbx_seq_one_letter_code
_entity_poly.pdbx_strand_id
1 'polypeptide(L)'
;MLDLTPEEARLLRDLADSLVAGTRDRAYWLTGVRHTCLTLLHQIALWLGESCDQSHPLTRTACVRPADHTGFHTDVFGHQWPQGQHRIAQPER
;
A
#
# COMPACT_ATOMS: atom_id res chain seq x y z
N MET A 1 -0.80 18.29 -13.22
CA MET A 1 -1.45 17.08 -12.68
C MET A 1 -1.74 16.22 -13.90
N LEU A 2 -1.21 15.00 -13.99
CA LEU A 2 -1.26 14.20 -15.23
C LEU A 2 -2.70 13.72 -15.48
N ASP A 3 -3.29 14.14 -16.61
CA ASP A 3 -4.56 13.62 -17.11
C ASP A 3 -4.33 12.23 -17.69
N LEU A 4 -4.36 11.22 -16.82
CA LEU A 4 -4.27 9.82 -17.20
C LEU A 4 -5.68 9.28 -17.47
N THR A 5 -5.79 8.35 -18.39
CA THR A 5 -6.97 7.50 -18.57
C THR A 5 -6.98 6.38 -17.52
N PRO A 6 -8.14 5.77 -17.21
CA PRO A 6 -8.22 4.65 -16.27
C PRO A 6 -7.33 3.46 -16.64
N GLU A 7 -7.08 3.25 -17.93
CA GLU A 7 -6.20 2.19 -18.41
C GLU A 7 -4.73 2.50 -18.15
N GLU A 8 -4.32 3.75 -18.37
CA GLU A 8 -2.97 4.21 -18.04
C GLU A 8 -2.71 4.17 -16.53
N ALA A 9 -3.75 4.39 -15.71
CA ALA A 9 -3.72 4.18 -14.26
C ALA A 9 -3.32 2.75 -13.89
N ARG A 10 -3.97 1.78 -14.53
CA ARG A 10 -3.77 0.35 -14.28
C ARG A 10 -2.39 -0.10 -14.75
N LEU A 11 -1.94 0.39 -15.90
CA LEU A 11 -0.58 0.11 -16.39
C LEU A 11 0.50 0.65 -15.44
N LEU A 12 0.29 1.84 -14.89
CA LEU A 12 1.18 2.40 -13.87
C LEU A 12 1.13 1.60 -12.56
N ARG A 13 -0.04 1.07 -12.19
CA ARG A 13 -0.21 0.20 -11.03
C ARG A 13 0.64 -1.06 -11.17
N ASP A 14 0.46 -1.77 -12.28
CA ASP A 14 1.14 -3.05 -12.55
C ASP A 14 2.66 -2.87 -12.60
N LEU A 15 3.12 -1.75 -13.17
CA LEU A 15 4.55 -1.40 -13.19
C LEU A 15 5.09 -1.16 -11.77
N ALA A 16 4.37 -0.41 -10.95
CA ALA A 16 4.77 -0.14 -9.57
C ALA A 16 4.76 -1.42 -8.71
N ASP A 17 3.74 -2.29 -8.87
CA ASP A 17 3.66 -3.58 -8.18
C ASP A 17 4.82 -4.51 -8.59
N SER A 18 5.18 -4.55 -9.88
CA SER A 18 6.33 -5.31 -10.39
C SER A 18 7.67 -4.84 -9.81
N LEU A 19 7.84 -3.53 -9.65
CA LEU A 19 9.03 -2.95 -9.02
C LEU A 19 9.08 -3.26 -7.51
N VAL A 20 7.95 -3.23 -6.79
CA VAL A 20 7.90 -3.68 -5.38
C VAL A 20 8.26 -5.15 -5.25
N ALA A 21 7.74 -6.01 -6.12
CA ALA A 21 8.04 -7.44 -6.10
C ALA A 21 9.53 -7.71 -6.34
N GLY A 22 10.12 -7.06 -7.35
CA GLY A 22 11.55 -7.20 -7.67
C GLY A 22 12.49 -6.62 -6.61
N THR A 23 11.97 -5.82 -5.67
CA THR A 23 12.75 -5.18 -4.62
C THR A 23 12.74 -5.88 -3.28
N ARG A 24 11.97 -6.96 -3.14
CA ARG A 24 11.78 -7.67 -1.87
C ARG A 24 13.04 -8.34 -1.34
N ASP A 25 13.99 -8.72 -2.20
CA ASP A 25 15.15 -9.56 -1.86
C ASP A 25 16.52 -8.83 -1.83
N ARG A 26 16.60 -7.50 -2.01
CA ARG A 26 17.90 -6.79 -1.92
C ARG A 26 17.87 -5.60 -0.97
N ALA A 27 18.47 -5.78 0.20
CA ALA A 27 18.23 -5.00 1.41
C ALA A 27 18.79 -3.56 1.45
N TYR A 28 19.73 -3.17 0.58
CA TYR A 28 20.44 -1.87 0.75
C TYR A 28 20.10 -0.82 -0.32
N TRP A 29 19.97 -1.22 -1.57
CA TRP A 29 19.73 -0.27 -2.68
C TRP A 29 18.25 0.02 -2.95
N LEU A 30 17.35 -0.78 -2.36
CA LEU A 30 15.96 -0.86 -2.80
C LEU A 30 14.96 -0.24 -1.84
N THR A 31 15.40 0.31 -0.71
CA THR A 31 14.51 0.99 0.26
C THR A 31 13.86 2.22 -0.34
N GLY A 32 14.63 3.04 -1.08
CA GLY A 32 14.12 4.23 -1.76
C GLY A 32 13.19 3.87 -2.93
N VAL A 33 13.60 2.92 -3.78
CA VAL A 33 12.78 2.45 -4.93
C VAL A 33 11.48 1.84 -4.43
N ARG A 34 11.54 0.98 -3.40
CA ARG A 34 10.35 0.36 -2.80
C ARG A 34 9.42 1.40 -2.20
N HIS A 35 9.94 2.40 -1.49
CA HIS A 35 9.14 3.48 -0.93
C HIS A 35 8.44 4.31 -2.02
N THR A 36 9.16 4.66 -3.08
CA THR A 36 8.59 5.35 -4.25
C THR A 36 7.48 4.52 -4.89
N CYS A 37 7.69 3.21 -5.08
CA CYS A 37 6.68 2.36 -5.69
C CYS A 37 5.45 2.21 -4.79
N LEU A 38 5.61 2.03 -3.47
CA LEU A 38 4.48 1.98 -2.53
C LEU A 38 3.70 3.31 -2.50
N THR A 39 4.40 4.44 -2.61
CA THR A 39 3.77 5.77 -2.73
C THR A 39 2.96 5.89 -4.02
N LEU A 40 3.51 5.44 -5.16
CA LEU A 40 2.80 5.43 -6.43
C LEU A 40 1.55 4.54 -6.37
N LEU A 41 1.67 3.34 -5.82
CA LEU A 41 0.54 2.44 -5.61
C LEU A 41 -0.56 3.10 -4.78
N HIS A 42 -0.20 3.77 -3.68
CA HIS A 42 -1.19 4.48 -2.87
C HIS A 42 -1.91 5.59 -3.67
N GLN A 43 -1.18 6.41 -4.41
CA GLN A 43 -1.75 7.47 -5.23
C GLN A 43 -2.68 6.93 -6.31
N ILE A 44 -2.31 5.83 -6.97
CA ILE A 44 -3.15 5.19 -7.99
C ILE A 44 -4.43 4.63 -7.38
N ALA A 45 -4.36 3.96 -6.23
CA ALA A 45 -5.54 3.47 -5.53
C ALA A 45 -6.49 4.62 -5.13
N LEU A 46 -5.94 5.72 -4.60
CA LEU A 46 -6.73 6.90 -4.27
C LEU A 46 -7.42 7.49 -5.51
N TRP A 47 -6.69 7.57 -6.62
CA TRP A 47 -7.22 8.14 -7.87
C TRP A 47 -8.32 7.27 -8.48
N LEU A 48 -8.19 5.94 -8.40
CA LEU A 48 -9.22 4.98 -8.84
C LEU A 48 -10.41 4.87 -7.86
N GLY A 49 -10.30 5.43 -6.65
CA GLY A 49 -11.32 5.26 -5.60
C GLY A 49 -11.32 3.86 -4.98
N GLU A 50 -10.24 3.10 -5.19
CA GLU A 50 -10.09 1.71 -4.76
C GLU A 50 -9.09 1.63 -3.59
N SER A 51 -8.98 2.64 -2.74
CA SER A 51 -8.05 2.58 -1.60
C SER A 51 -8.63 1.79 -0.44
N CYS A 52 -7.85 0.88 0.13
CA CYS A 52 -8.19 0.27 1.42
C CYS A 52 -8.27 1.35 2.51
N ASP A 53 -9.35 1.35 3.29
CA ASP A 53 -9.65 2.31 4.35
C ASP A 53 -8.90 2.04 5.66
N GLN A 54 -8.19 0.93 5.73
CA GLN A 54 -7.48 0.51 6.93
C GLN A 54 -6.20 1.32 7.14
N SER A 55 -5.90 1.61 8.40
CA SER A 55 -4.67 2.26 8.83
C SER A 55 -3.87 1.34 9.74
N HIS A 56 -2.54 1.42 9.67
CA HIS A 56 -1.66 0.65 10.52
C HIS A 56 -1.95 0.99 12.00
N PRO A 57 -2.10 -0.01 12.89
CA PRO A 57 -2.58 0.22 14.25
C PRO A 57 -1.64 1.11 15.10
N LEU A 58 -0.33 0.97 14.91
CA LEU A 58 0.69 1.74 15.65
C LEU A 58 1.05 3.09 15.01
N THR A 59 1.41 3.07 13.72
CA THR A 59 1.92 4.25 13.00
C THR A 59 0.82 5.12 12.40
N ARG A 60 -0.43 4.64 12.36
CA ARG A 60 -1.59 5.31 11.74
C ARG A 60 -1.39 5.65 10.25
N THR A 61 -0.45 4.97 9.60
CA THR A 61 -0.19 5.11 8.16
C THR A 61 -1.26 4.36 7.36
N ALA A 62 -1.73 4.93 6.25
CA ALA A 62 -2.75 4.33 5.42
C ALA A 62 -2.27 3.08 4.69
N CYS A 63 -3.17 2.15 4.42
CA CYS A 63 -2.89 1.00 3.57
C CYS A 63 -2.73 1.42 2.10
N VAL A 64 -1.67 0.94 1.44
CA VAL A 64 -1.40 1.22 0.01
C VAL A 64 -2.02 0.20 -0.94
N ARG A 65 -2.63 -0.85 -0.38
CA ARG A 65 -3.27 -1.94 -1.13
C ARG A 65 -4.65 -1.49 -1.63
N PRO A 66 -5.15 -2.09 -2.73
CA PRO A 66 -6.50 -1.82 -3.20
C PRO A 66 -7.58 -2.21 -2.17
N ALA A 67 -8.79 -1.69 -2.35
CA ALA A 67 -9.98 -2.14 -1.64
C ALA A 67 -10.17 -3.65 -1.87
N ASP A 68 -10.67 -4.36 -0.85
CA ASP A 68 -10.92 -5.81 -0.87
C ASP A 68 -9.70 -6.71 -1.16
N HIS A 69 -8.47 -6.19 -1.07
CA HIS A 69 -7.26 -7.03 -1.18
C HIS A 69 -7.28 -8.13 -0.11
N THR A 70 -6.67 -9.28 -0.38
CA THR A 70 -6.51 -10.34 0.62
C THR A 70 -5.12 -10.34 1.24
N GLY A 71 -5.03 -10.81 2.48
CA GLY A 71 -3.76 -11.02 3.18
C GLY A 71 -3.34 -9.86 4.07
N PHE A 72 -2.07 -9.48 4.02
CA PHE A 72 -1.54 -8.41 4.87
C PHE A 72 -1.81 -7.04 4.25
N HIS A 73 -2.25 -6.11 5.09
CA HIS A 73 -2.14 -4.70 4.79
C HIS A 73 -0.67 -4.31 4.71
N THR A 74 -0.36 -3.28 3.93
CA THR A 74 0.99 -2.72 3.80
C THR A 74 0.91 -1.21 3.75
N ASP A 75 1.80 -0.50 4.45
CA ASP A 75 1.89 0.96 4.39
C ASP A 75 2.99 1.44 3.41
N VAL A 76 3.12 2.76 3.25
CA VAL A 76 4.13 3.37 2.37
C VAL A 76 5.57 3.07 2.77
N PHE A 77 5.80 2.70 4.03
CA PHE A 77 7.13 2.31 4.55
C PHE A 77 7.40 0.81 4.41
N GLY A 78 6.41 0.04 3.96
CA GLY A 78 6.49 -1.40 3.79
C GLY A 78 6.21 -2.21 5.06
N HIS A 79 5.69 -1.58 6.13
CA HIS A 79 5.23 -2.29 7.32
C HIS A 79 3.96 -3.07 7.00
N GLN A 80 3.87 -4.30 7.51
CA GLN A 80 2.76 -5.22 7.22
C GLN A 80 1.98 -5.57 8.49
N TRP A 81 0.65 -5.61 8.39
CA TRP A 81 -0.23 -6.03 9.48
C TRP A 81 -1.41 -6.89 8.96
N PRO A 82 -1.89 -7.86 9.74
CA PRO A 82 -2.93 -8.78 9.26
C PRO A 82 -4.29 -8.09 9.14
N GLN A 83 -5.11 -8.56 8.20
CA GLN A 83 -6.53 -8.23 8.15
C GLN A 83 -7.22 -8.65 9.45
N GLY A 84 -7.89 -7.72 10.12
CA GLY A 84 -8.74 -8.02 11.29
C GLY A 84 -8.20 -7.62 12.68
N GLN A 85 -7.13 -6.85 12.80
CA GLN A 85 -6.73 -6.26 14.10
C GLN A 85 -7.55 -5.03 14.53
N HIS A 86 -8.80 -4.92 14.06
CA HIS A 86 -9.77 -3.91 14.54
C HIS A 86 -10.56 -4.37 15.78
N ARG A 87 -10.06 -5.37 16.52
CA ARG A 87 -10.44 -5.53 17.92
C ARG A 87 -9.48 -4.69 18.77
N ILE A 88 -9.88 -3.43 18.91
CA ILE A 88 -9.45 -2.55 19.98
C ILE A 88 -9.47 -3.38 21.27
N ALA A 89 -8.31 -3.56 21.90
CA ALA A 89 -8.25 -4.02 23.28
C ALA A 89 -9.07 -3.03 24.11
N GLN A 90 -10.28 -3.44 24.52
CA GLN A 90 -11.01 -2.70 25.54
C GLN A 90 -10.17 -2.75 26.82
N PRO A 91 -10.00 -1.63 27.55
CA PRO A 91 -9.34 -1.68 28.84
C PRO A 91 -10.22 -2.51 29.78
N GLU A 92 -9.67 -3.58 30.34
CA GLU A 92 -10.29 -4.31 31.44
C GLU A 92 -10.41 -3.35 32.64
N ARG A 93 -11.57 -3.44 33.30
CA ARG A 93 -12.02 -2.58 34.40
C ARG A 93 -11.13 -2.62 35.63
#